data_AF-A0A1C6ABP1-F1
#
_entry.id   AF-A0A1C6ABP1-F1
#
_cell.length_a   1.000
_cell.length_b   1.000
_cell.length_c   1.000
_cell.angle_alpha   90.00
_cell.angle_beta   90.00
_cell.angle_gamma   90.00
#
_symmetry.space_group_name_H-M   'P 1'
#
loop_
_entity.id
_entity.type
_entity.pdbx_description
1 polymer ?
#
loop_
_entity_poly.entity_id
_entity_poly.type
_entity_poly.pdbx_seq_one_letter_code
_entity_poly.pdbx_strand_id
1 'polypeptide(L)'
;MEQSVSLERRRGLDGFQLKLMALVIMTIDHIHYFGSALTDMPLILTLIGRIAAPVFVFFVAEGFAHTHSRWKYLLRLYIGGVLMYIINTIVNIYFPLPGGMIVMNGIFTTMAVIVIYLWWIENTRKALRGRRYGLAALYILAMAALLLSIVPVQMLLPVSPLAVQLATIFVPSPIWCEGSILIVMIGIGFYYCRNNKRALAIFYTVFLGIVLALQCLAAFDWEVVASVFFMWLALPFLLQYNGKRGRGMKYLFYLYYPAHVYIFAIAASLLGRL
;
A
#
# COMPACT_ATOMS: atom_id res chain seq x y z
N MET A 1 18.66 -7.42 22.38
CA MET A 1 18.22 -8.77 21.97
C MET A 1 18.41 -8.88 20.47
N GLU A 2 19.55 -9.41 20.04
CA GLU A 2 19.83 -9.68 18.63
C GLU A 2 18.80 -10.67 18.10
N GLN A 3 17.93 -10.22 17.18
CA GLN A 3 17.14 -11.15 16.39
C GLN A 3 18.10 -11.79 15.38
N SER A 4 18.46 -13.05 15.65
CA SER A 4 19.22 -13.88 14.74
C SER A 4 18.52 -13.92 13.38
N VAL A 5 19.21 -13.42 12.35
CA VAL A 5 18.77 -13.59 10.96
C VAL A 5 18.65 -15.09 10.71
N SER A 6 17.44 -15.58 10.45
CA SER A 6 17.21 -17.00 10.20
C SER A 6 18.10 -17.47 9.05
N LEU A 7 18.68 -18.67 9.19
CA LEU A 7 19.63 -19.25 8.22
C LEU A 7 19.08 -19.26 6.78
N GLU A 8 17.75 -19.27 6.60
CA GLU A 8 17.05 -19.20 5.30
C GLU A 8 17.33 -17.92 4.48
N ARG A 9 17.75 -16.82 5.13
CA ARG A 9 17.92 -15.51 4.50
C ARG A 9 19.35 -15.22 4.05
N ARG A 10 20.31 -16.17 4.11
CA ARG A 10 21.74 -15.86 3.83
C ARG A 10 22.10 -15.59 2.35
N ARG A 11 21.27 -16.00 1.38
CA ARG A 11 21.52 -15.82 -0.07
C ARG A 11 20.34 -15.09 -0.74
N GLY A 12 20.62 -14.23 -1.73
CA GLY A 12 19.62 -13.52 -2.51
C GLY A 12 19.76 -11.99 -2.49
N LEU A 13 18.71 -11.28 -2.90
CA LEU A 13 18.67 -9.83 -3.06
C LEU A 13 18.48 -9.11 -1.71
N ASP A 14 19.15 -7.98 -1.56
CA ASP A 14 18.93 -7.12 -0.39
C ASP A 14 17.69 -6.23 -0.54
N GLY A 15 17.31 -5.58 0.56
CA GLY A 15 16.13 -4.74 0.61
C GLY A 15 16.22 -3.48 -0.26
N PHE A 16 17.42 -3.03 -0.61
CA PHE A 16 17.59 -1.91 -1.52
C PHE A 16 17.34 -2.35 -2.97
N GLN A 17 17.93 -3.47 -3.38
CA GLN A 17 17.77 -4.03 -4.73
C GLN A 17 16.30 -4.34 -5.04
N LEU A 18 15.60 -5.00 -4.12
CA LEU A 18 14.18 -5.33 -4.30
C LEU A 18 13.29 -4.09 -4.40
N LYS A 19 13.55 -3.07 -3.56
CA LYS A 19 12.80 -1.80 -3.65
C LYS A 19 13.10 -1.03 -4.91
N LEU A 20 14.34 -1.05 -5.38
CA LEU A 20 14.73 -0.37 -6.62
C LEU A 20 14.04 -1.02 -7.83
N MET A 21 14.02 -2.34 -7.89
CA MET A 21 13.28 -3.07 -8.92
C MET A 21 11.77 -2.79 -8.84
N ALA A 22 11.18 -2.80 -7.65
CA ALA A 22 9.77 -2.43 -7.47
C ALA A 22 9.49 -0.97 -7.86
N LEU A 23 10.44 -0.06 -7.64
CA LEU A 23 10.34 1.34 -8.06
C LEU A 23 10.29 1.48 -9.59
N VAL A 24 11.13 0.73 -10.30
CA VAL A 24 11.13 0.70 -11.78
C VAL A 24 9.82 0.10 -12.29
N ILE A 25 9.40 -1.05 -11.77
CA ILE A 25 8.13 -1.71 -12.12
C ILE A 25 6.94 -0.77 -11.90
N MET A 26 6.89 -0.08 -10.76
CA MET A 26 5.85 0.90 -10.46
C MET A 26 5.91 2.09 -11.42
N THR A 27 7.09 2.53 -11.84
CA THR A 27 7.22 3.61 -12.83
C THR A 27 6.57 3.19 -14.16
N ILE A 28 6.74 1.93 -14.58
CA ILE A 28 6.13 1.38 -15.80
C ILE A 28 4.59 1.41 -15.70
N ASP A 29 4.04 1.04 -14.54
CA ASP A 29 2.60 1.13 -14.27
C ASP A 29 2.04 2.54 -14.44
N HIS A 30 2.75 3.55 -13.90
CA HIS A 30 2.33 4.94 -14.02
C HIS A 30 2.49 5.48 -15.44
N ILE A 31 3.49 5.02 -16.20
CA ILE A 31 3.59 5.34 -17.64
C ILE A 31 2.35 4.82 -18.37
N HIS A 32 1.88 3.60 -18.07
CA HIS A 32 0.61 3.11 -18.61
C HIS A 32 -0.57 3.96 -18.18
N TYR A 33 -0.73 4.21 -16.88
CA TYR A 33 -1.89 4.93 -16.34
C TYR A 33 -2.03 6.37 -16.86
N PHE A 34 -0.93 7.13 -16.92
CA PHE A 34 -0.98 8.50 -17.43
C PHE A 34 -0.93 8.54 -18.95
N GLY A 35 -0.26 7.58 -19.58
CA GLY A 35 -0.25 7.44 -21.02
C GLY A 35 -1.58 7.01 -21.63
N SER A 36 -2.39 6.24 -20.89
CA SER A 36 -3.74 5.84 -21.33
C SER A 36 -4.71 7.02 -21.40
N ALA A 37 -4.39 8.13 -20.73
CA ALA A 37 -5.12 9.38 -20.91
C ALA A 37 -4.82 10.06 -22.27
N LEU A 38 -3.77 9.65 -22.99
CA LEU A 38 -3.36 10.22 -24.27
C LEU A 38 -3.64 9.28 -25.45
N THR A 39 -3.44 7.97 -25.26
CA THR A 39 -3.50 6.98 -26.34
C THR A 39 -3.72 5.58 -25.78
N ASP A 40 -4.04 4.62 -26.65
CA ASP A 40 -4.18 3.22 -26.25
C ASP A 40 -2.83 2.65 -25.81
N MET A 41 -2.69 2.40 -24.51
CA MET A 41 -1.48 1.85 -23.91
C MET A 41 -1.56 0.33 -23.74
N PRO A 42 -0.46 -0.42 -24.01
CA PRO A 42 -0.46 -1.86 -23.83
C PRO A 42 -0.78 -2.28 -22.38
N LEU A 43 -1.76 -3.18 -22.21
CA LEU A 43 -2.23 -3.68 -20.91
C LEU A 43 -1.10 -4.32 -20.07
N ILE A 44 -0.13 -4.94 -20.74
CA ILE A 44 1.00 -5.60 -20.07
C ILE A 44 1.79 -4.67 -19.15
N LEU A 45 1.83 -3.37 -19.45
CA LEU A 45 2.57 -2.39 -18.65
C LEU A 45 1.97 -2.23 -17.25
N THR A 46 0.65 -2.13 -17.12
CA THR A 46 0.00 -2.07 -15.80
C THR A 46 -0.04 -3.43 -15.09
N LEU A 47 -0.14 -4.52 -15.84
CA LEU A 47 -0.07 -5.87 -15.27
C LEU A 47 1.27 -6.10 -14.58
N ILE A 48 2.39 -5.78 -15.23
CA ILE A 48 3.73 -5.84 -14.60
C ILE A 48 3.78 -4.96 -13.35
N GLY A 49 3.14 -3.79 -13.39
CA GLY A 49 2.95 -2.88 -12.26
C GLY A 49 2.44 -3.50 -10.97
N ARG A 50 1.55 -4.51 -11.08
CA ARG A 50 0.93 -5.19 -9.92
C ARG A 50 1.93 -5.89 -9.00
N ILE A 51 3.15 -6.18 -9.50
CA ILE A 51 4.25 -6.76 -8.71
C ILE A 51 4.78 -5.76 -7.66
N ALA A 52 4.72 -4.45 -7.92
CA ALA A 52 5.39 -3.45 -7.09
C ALA A 52 4.75 -3.29 -5.70
N ALA A 53 3.41 -3.23 -5.62
CA ALA A 53 2.71 -2.96 -4.37
C ALA A 53 3.00 -4.02 -3.28
N PRO A 54 2.93 -5.33 -3.53
CA PRO A 54 3.33 -6.35 -2.55
C PRO A 54 4.76 -6.20 -2.04
N VAL A 55 5.71 -5.86 -2.93
CA VAL A 55 7.11 -5.67 -2.54
C VAL A 55 7.25 -4.50 -1.57
N PHE A 56 6.64 -3.35 -1.87
CA PHE A 56 6.66 -2.21 -0.97
C PHE A 56 5.96 -2.50 0.36
N VAL A 57 4.82 -3.17 0.33
CA VAL A 57 4.03 -3.57 1.50
C VAL A 57 4.82 -4.52 2.41
N PHE A 58 5.54 -5.48 1.84
CA PHE A 58 6.46 -6.35 2.59
C PHE A 58 7.53 -5.53 3.32
N PHE A 59 8.11 -4.54 2.66
CA PHE A 59 9.11 -3.67 3.30
C PHE A 59 8.53 -2.70 4.32
N VAL A 60 7.23 -2.38 4.26
CA VAL A 60 6.55 -1.64 5.31
C VAL A 60 6.50 -2.47 6.58
N ALA A 61 6.13 -3.75 6.45
CA ALA A 61 6.08 -4.72 7.54
C ALA A 61 7.48 -4.99 8.14
N GLU A 62 8.50 -5.19 7.31
CA GLU A 62 9.91 -5.32 7.77
C GLU A 62 10.38 -4.01 8.44
N GLY A 63 10.04 -2.84 7.89
CA GLY A 63 10.36 -1.55 8.48
C GLY A 63 9.73 -1.35 9.86
N PHE A 64 8.49 -1.80 10.05
CA PHE A 64 7.79 -1.78 11.33
C PHE A 64 8.47 -2.69 12.37
N ALA A 65 8.94 -3.87 11.96
CA ALA A 65 9.64 -4.81 12.83
C ALA A 65 10.97 -4.28 13.36
N HIS A 66 11.69 -3.49 12.55
CA HIS A 66 13.06 -3.06 12.84
C HIS A 66 13.20 -1.58 13.22
N THR A 67 12.12 -0.79 13.20
CA THR A 67 12.21 0.64 13.57
C THR A 67 12.41 0.82 15.07
N HIS A 68 13.34 1.70 15.44
CA HIS A 68 13.54 2.11 16.83
C HIS A 68 12.37 2.95 17.36
N SER A 69 11.72 3.73 16.49
CA SER A 69 10.58 4.57 16.86
C SER A 69 9.44 4.36 15.87
N ARG A 70 8.38 3.70 16.33
CA ARG A 70 7.16 3.46 15.55
C ARG A 70 6.42 4.76 15.26
N TRP A 71 6.38 5.68 16.23
CA TRP A 71 5.79 7.00 16.06
C TRP A 71 6.46 7.79 14.93
N LYS A 72 7.80 7.93 14.96
CA LYS A 72 8.51 8.64 13.89
C LYS A 72 8.36 7.96 12.53
N TYR A 73 8.21 6.63 12.52
CA TYR A 73 7.98 5.89 11.28
C TYR A 73 6.59 6.16 10.70
N LEU A 74 5.55 6.00 11.53
CA LEU A 74 4.17 6.31 11.17
C LEU A 74 4.03 7.77 10.71
N LEU A 75 4.60 8.72 11.45
CA LEU A 75 4.50 10.15 11.14
C LEU A 75 5.05 10.47 9.74
N ARG A 76 6.15 9.84 9.32
CA ARG A 76 6.69 10.04 7.97
C ARG A 76 5.75 9.52 6.88
N LEU A 77 5.13 8.36 7.09
CA LEU A 77 4.17 7.78 6.15
C LEU A 77 2.89 8.60 6.11
N TYR A 78 2.38 9.01 7.28
CA TYR A 78 1.18 9.82 7.42
C TYR A 78 1.33 11.19 6.75
N ILE A 79 2.43 11.91 7.04
CA ILE A 79 2.73 13.19 6.36
C ILE A 79 2.82 12.97 4.84
N GLY A 80 3.48 11.90 4.39
CA GLY A 80 3.51 11.53 2.97
C GLY A 80 2.12 11.34 2.37
N GLY A 81 1.22 10.63 3.05
CA GLY A 81 -0.16 10.41 2.61
C GLY A 81 -0.99 11.69 2.56
N VAL A 82 -0.91 12.54 3.59
CA VAL A 82 -1.59 13.84 3.64
C VAL A 82 -1.10 14.75 2.50
N LEU A 83 0.23 14.86 2.33
CA LEU A 83 0.81 15.65 1.25
C LEU A 83 0.35 15.16 -0.12
N MET A 84 0.33 13.84 -0.33
CA MET A 84 -0.14 13.29 -1.58
C MET A 84 -1.61 13.58 -1.84
N TYR A 85 -2.48 13.47 -0.84
CA TYR A 85 -3.89 13.82 -1.02
C TYR A 85 -4.04 15.29 -1.44
N ILE A 86 -3.32 16.20 -0.76
CA ILE A 86 -3.34 17.64 -1.08
C ILE A 86 -2.83 17.89 -2.50
N ILE A 87 -1.68 17.30 -2.87
CA ILE A 87 -1.10 17.50 -4.19
C ILE A 87 -1.98 16.87 -5.28
N ASN A 88 -2.55 15.68 -5.07
CA ASN A 88 -3.54 15.09 -5.98
C ASN A 88 -4.71 16.04 -6.21
N THR A 89 -5.25 16.62 -5.14
CA THR A 89 -6.36 17.59 -5.23
C THR A 89 -5.96 18.80 -6.07
N ILE A 90 -4.79 19.38 -5.81
CA ILE A 90 -4.26 20.52 -6.57
C ILE A 90 -4.08 20.13 -8.05
N VAL A 91 -3.41 19.01 -8.33
CA VAL A 91 -3.13 18.55 -9.69
C VAL A 91 -4.42 18.28 -10.45
N ASN A 92 -5.40 17.61 -9.85
CA ASN A 92 -6.70 17.35 -10.49
C ASN A 92 -7.48 18.64 -10.82
N ILE A 93 -7.33 19.70 -10.02
CA ILE A 93 -7.99 21.00 -10.26
C ILE A 93 -7.28 21.77 -11.39
N TYR A 94 -5.95 21.88 -11.35
CA TYR A 94 -5.19 22.76 -12.27
C TYR A 94 -4.70 22.06 -13.54
N PHE A 95 -4.52 20.75 -13.48
CA PHE A 95 -4.02 19.88 -14.56
C PHE A 95 -4.97 18.70 -14.78
N PRO A 96 -6.23 18.94 -15.16
CA PRO A 96 -7.17 17.85 -15.46
C PRO A 96 -6.61 16.97 -16.59
N LEU A 97 -6.72 15.66 -16.43
CA LEU A 97 -6.31 14.70 -17.44
C LEU A 97 -7.41 14.54 -18.49
N PRO A 98 -7.07 14.29 -19.77
CA PRO A 98 -8.06 13.98 -20.79
C PRO A 98 -8.91 12.75 -20.42
N GLY A 99 -10.12 12.68 -20.97
CA GLY A 99 -11.02 11.54 -20.77
C GLY A 99 -11.62 11.42 -19.36
N GLY A 100 -11.46 12.43 -18.49
CA GLY A 100 -12.02 12.42 -17.14
C GLY A 100 -11.23 11.56 -16.13
N MET A 101 -10.03 11.12 -16.51
CA MET A 101 -9.09 10.43 -15.62
C MET A 101 -8.68 11.35 -14.46
N ILE A 102 -8.40 10.78 -13.29
CA ILE A 102 -8.01 11.55 -12.09
C ILE A 102 -6.79 10.95 -11.40
N VAL A 103 -5.91 11.80 -10.88
CA VAL A 103 -4.79 11.37 -10.04
C VAL A 103 -5.35 10.90 -8.69
N MET A 104 -5.25 9.60 -8.42
CA MET A 104 -5.76 8.96 -7.19
C MET A 104 -4.69 8.22 -6.38
N ASN A 105 -3.41 8.38 -6.73
CA ASN A 105 -2.29 7.67 -6.13
C ASN A 105 -2.11 8.05 -4.66
N GLY A 106 -1.89 7.09 -3.77
CA GLY A 106 -1.92 7.31 -2.33
C GLY A 106 -1.28 6.21 -1.49
N ILE A 107 -0.28 5.50 -2.02
CA ILE A 107 0.29 4.32 -1.34
C ILE A 107 0.79 4.63 0.07
N PHE A 108 1.31 5.84 0.34
CA PHE A 108 1.75 6.22 1.69
C PHE A 108 0.63 6.15 2.73
N THR A 109 -0.61 6.48 2.34
CA THR A 109 -1.79 6.32 3.18
C THR A 109 -2.00 4.84 3.51
N THR A 110 -1.94 3.95 2.52
CA THR A 110 -2.01 2.48 2.72
C THR A 110 -0.90 2.00 3.67
N MET A 111 0.33 2.45 3.47
CA MET A 111 1.45 2.10 4.35
C MET A 111 1.25 2.58 5.79
N ALA A 112 0.72 3.79 5.97
CA ALA A 112 0.40 4.35 7.28
C ALA A 112 -0.69 3.53 7.98
N VAL A 113 -1.75 3.15 7.26
CA VAL A 113 -2.83 2.28 7.76
C VAL A 113 -2.28 0.93 8.21
N ILE A 114 -1.44 0.27 7.40
CA ILE A 114 -0.79 -0.99 7.79
C ILE A 114 -0.05 -0.83 9.12
N VAL A 115 0.73 0.25 9.28
CA VAL A 115 1.49 0.52 10.51
C VAL A 115 0.56 0.78 11.71
N ILE A 116 -0.54 1.50 11.51
CA ILE A 116 -1.56 1.75 12.56
C ILE A 116 -2.17 0.42 13.03
N TYR A 117 -2.64 -0.40 12.10
CA TYR A 117 -3.24 -1.71 12.42
C TYR A 117 -2.24 -2.62 13.12
N LEU A 118 -1.01 -2.74 12.60
CA LEU A 118 0.03 -3.55 13.24
C LEU A 118 0.31 -3.10 14.67
N TRP A 119 0.39 -1.79 14.90
CA TRP A 119 0.64 -1.25 16.22
C TRP A 119 -0.52 -1.49 17.19
N TRP A 120 -1.76 -1.27 16.75
CA TRP A 120 -2.94 -1.54 17.56
C TRP A 120 -3.10 -3.02 17.85
N ILE A 121 -2.92 -3.92 16.87
CA ILE A 121 -2.99 -5.38 17.10
C ILE A 121 -1.97 -5.83 18.14
N GLU A 122 -0.73 -5.34 18.09
CA GLU A 122 0.28 -5.68 19.10
C GLU A 122 -0.08 -5.17 20.49
N ASN A 123 -0.61 -3.95 20.60
CA ASN A 123 -1.02 -3.41 21.89
C ASN A 123 -2.26 -4.13 22.45
N THR A 124 -3.20 -4.53 21.60
CA THR A 124 -4.32 -5.41 21.98
C THR A 124 -3.79 -6.71 22.57
N ARG A 125 -2.84 -7.39 21.89
CA ARG A 125 -2.25 -8.64 22.39
C ARG A 125 -1.53 -8.45 23.73
N LYS A 126 -0.80 -7.34 23.90
CA LYS A 126 -0.14 -7.00 25.18
C LYS A 126 -1.16 -6.74 26.29
N ALA A 127 -2.23 -6.00 26.00
CA ALA A 127 -3.30 -5.71 26.94
C ALA A 127 -4.01 -7.00 27.38
N LEU A 128 -4.35 -7.90 26.45
CA LEU A 128 -4.95 -9.20 26.75
C LEU A 128 -4.04 -10.09 27.62
N ARG A 129 -2.75 -10.17 27.30
CA ARG A 129 -1.78 -10.91 28.13
C ARG A 129 -1.64 -10.32 29.54
N GLY A 130 -1.71 -9.01 29.66
CA GLY A 130 -1.73 -8.29 30.94
C GLY A 130 -3.10 -8.27 31.62
N ARG A 131 -4.11 -9.01 31.12
CA ARG A 131 -5.49 -9.04 31.61
C ARG A 131 -6.17 -7.65 31.68
N ARG A 132 -5.72 -6.68 30.87
CA ARG A 132 -6.28 -5.33 30.75
C ARG A 132 -7.35 -5.29 29.65
N TYR A 133 -8.48 -5.97 29.87
CA TYR A 133 -9.51 -6.16 28.85
C TYR A 133 -10.14 -4.84 28.35
N GLY A 134 -10.33 -3.86 29.22
CA GLY A 134 -10.85 -2.54 28.81
C GLY A 134 -9.94 -1.85 27.78
N LEU A 135 -8.62 -1.89 28.00
CA LEU A 135 -7.66 -1.34 27.04
C LEU A 135 -7.63 -2.15 25.73
N ALA A 136 -7.75 -3.47 25.79
CA ALA A 136 -7.87 -4.31 24.59
C ALA A 136 -9.14 -3.97 23.78
N ALA A 137 -10.27 -3.78 24.46
CA ALA A 137 -11.52 -3.37 23.84
C ALA A 137 -11.40 -1.99 23.17
N LEU A 138 -10.72 -1.03 23.81
CA LEU A 138 -10.46 0.30 23.21
C LEU A 138 -9.66 0.19 21.91
N TYR A 139 -8.61 -0.63 21.84
CA TYR A 139 -7.86 -0.81 20.59
C TYR A 139 -8.69 -1.50 19.50
N ILE A 140 -9.52 -2.49 19.86
CA ILE A 140 -10.43 -3.15 18.91
C ILE A 140 -11.46 -2.16 18.38
N LEU A 141 -12.05 -1.36 19.26
CA LEU A 141 -13.00 -0.31 18.88
C LEU A 141 -12.34 0.74 17.99
N ALA A 142 -11.10 1.15 18.28
CA ALA A 142 -10.35 2.07 17.42
C ALA A 142 -10.10 1.49 16.02
N MET A 143 -9.73 0.21 15.93
CA MET A 143 -9.57 -0.50 14.64
C MET A 143 -10.89 -0.58 13.87
N ALA A 144 -12.02 -0.86 14.55
CA ALA A 144 -13.34 -0.90 13.94
C ALA A 144 -13.80 0.49 13.48
N ALA A 145 -13.59 1.53 14.31
CA ALA A 145 -13.91 2.91 13.98
C ALA A 145 -13.11 3.40 12.76
N LEU A 146 -11.82 3.06 12.67
CA LEU A 146 -10.99 3.39 11.52
C LEU A 146 -11.45 2.66 10.25
N LEU A 147 -11.84 1.38 10.36
CA LEU A 147 -12.40 0.62 9.25
C LEU A 147 -13.70 1.26 8.74
N LEU A 148 -14.56 1.72 9.65
CA LEU A 148 -15.85 2.34 9.35
C LEU A 148 -15.76 3.85 9.00
N SER A 149 -14.56 4.39 8.87
CA SER A 149 -14.34 5.83 8.68
C SER A 149 -14.84 6.37 7.33
N ILE A 150 -15.26 7.63 7.35
CA ILE A 150 -15.57 8.55 6.23
C ILE A 150 -16.80 8.16 5.38
N VAL A 151 -16.88 6.94 4.85
CA VAL A 151 -17.89 6.60 3.84
C VAL A 151 -19.10 5.84 4.40
N PRO A 152 -18.97 4.89 5.33
CA PRO A 152 -20.13 4.38 6.05
C PRO A 152 -20.86 5.51 6.79
N VAL A 153 -20.14 6.52 7.30
CA VAL A 153 -20.72 7.67 8.00
C VAL A 153 -21.47 8.61 7.05
N GLN A 154 -20.92 8.96 5.88
CA GLN A 154 -21.62 9.83 4.91
C GLN A 154 -22.88 9.17 4.32
N MET A 155 -22.93 7.83 4.31
CA MET A 155 -24.11 7.07 3.87
C MET A 155 -25.20 7.00 4.96
N LEU A 156 -24.84 7.23 6.23
CA LEU A 156 -25.75 7.16 7.38
C LEU A 156 -26.20 8.54 7.88
N LEU A 157 -25.39 9.57 7.69
CA LEU A 157 -25.64 10.93 8.19
C LEU A 157 -25.43 11.97 7.08
N PRO A 158 -26.29 13.00 6.96
CA PRO A 158 -26.07 14.11 6.04
C PRO A 158 -24.92 14.98 6.55
N VAL A 159 -23.71 14.72 6.04
CA VAL A 159 -22.49 15.47 6.36
C VAL A 159 -22.18 16.44 5.22
N SER A 160 -21.69 17.64 5.53
CA SER A 160 -21.31 18.61 4.50
C SER A 160 -20.14 18.07 3.66
N PRO A 161 -20.12 18.32 2.33
CA PRO A 161 -19.02 17.87 1.46
C PRO A 161 -17.64 18.35 1.92
N LEU A 162 -17.56 19.57 2.47
CA LEU A 162 -16.32 20.11 3.04
C LEU A 162 -15.84 19.30 4.25
N ALA A 163 -16.74 18.90 5.16
CA ALA A 163 -16.37 18.08 6.31
C ALA A 163 -15.89 16.68 5.88
N VAL A 164 -16.52 16.09 4.85
CA VAL A 164 -16.06 14.82 4.25
C VAL A 164 -14.66 15.00 3.66
N GLN A 165 -14.42 16.06 2.90
CA GLN A 165 -13.12 16.33 2.30
C GLN A 165 -12.02 16.51 3.36
N LEU A 166 -12.27 17.32 4.39
CA LEU A 166 -11.34 17.50 5.50
C LEU A 166 -11.08 16.18 6.23
N ALA A 167 -12.12 15.38 6.48
CA ALA A 167 -11.96 14.06 7.07
C ALA A 167 -11.11 13.15 6.18
N THR A 168 -11.31 13.12 4.86
CA THR A 168 -10.51 12.29 3.94
C THR A 168 -9.03 12.67 3.88
N ILE A 169 -8.71 13.95 4.09
CA ILE A 169 -7.30 14.41 4.14
C ILE A 169 -6.59 13.83 5.35
N PHE A 170 -7.22 13.88 6.53
CA PHE A 170 -6.55 13.63 7.80
C PHE A 170 -6.84 12.25 8.40
N VAL A 171 -7.95 11.62 8.05
CA VAL A 171 -8.36 10.31 8.56
C VAL A 171 -8.16 9.27 7.46
N PRO A 172 -7.11 8.42 7.55
CA PRO A 172 -6.84 7.46 6.51
C PRO A 172 -7.86 6.31 6.58
N SER A 173 -8.61 6.09 5.50
CA SER A 173 -9.58 4.98 5.45
C SER A 173 -8.93 3.71 4.88
N PRO A 174 -9.02 2.57 5.58
CA PRO A 174 -8.54 1.28 5.07
C PRO A 174 -9.31 0.79 3.85
N ILE A 175 -10.54 1.27 3.64
CA ILE A 175 -11.39 0.87 2.52
C ILE A 175 -10.97 1.61 1.24
N TRP A 176 -10.63 2.90 1.38
CA TRP A 176 -10.36 3.81 0.26
C TRP A 176 -8.89 4.11 0.01
N CYS A 177 -7.98 3.57 0.83
CA CYS A 177 -6.56 3.65 0.52
C CYS A 177 -6.23 2.82 -0.73
N GLU A 178 -5.09 3.13 -1.36
CA GLU A 178 -4.64 2.43 -2.57
C GLU A 178 -4.54 0.92 -2.34
N GLY A 179 -5.28 0.15 -3.15
CA GLY A 179 -5.41 -1.31 -3.03
C GLY A 179 -6.34 -1.81 -1.90
N SER A 180 -7.11 -0.90 -1.30
CA SER A 180 -8.15 -1.15 -0.29
C SER A 180 -7.69 -1.97 0.92
N ILE A 181 -8.66 -2.51 1.66
CA ILE A 181 -8.44 -3.35 2.84
C ILE A 181 -7.65 -4.62 2.48
N LEU A 182 -7.69 -5.06 1.22
CA LEU A 182 -6.97 -6.24 0.76
C LEU A 182 -5.45 -6.07 0.89
N ILE A 183 -4.89 -4.94 0.45
CA ILE A 183 -3.47 -4.65 0.63
C ILE A 183 -3.10 -4.47 2.10
N VAL A 184 -3.99 -3.88 2.90
CA VAL A 184 -3.78 -3.75 4.36
C VAL A 184 -3.66 -5.13 5.02
N MET A 185 -4.55 -6.06 4.67
CA MET A 185 -4.51 -7.45 5.16
C MET A 185 -3.24 -8.18 4.72
N ILE A 186 -2.80 -7.98 3.46
CA ILE A 186 -1.52 -8.52 2.98
C ILE A 186 -0.36 -7.99 3.82
N GLY A 187 -0.31 -6.69 4.10
CA GLY A 187 0.73 -6.08 4.94
C GLY A 187 0.77 -6.64 6.36
N ILE A 188 -0.41 -6.86 6.96
CA ILE A 188 -0.53 -7.48 8.28
C ILE A 188 -0.04 -8.94 8.24
N GLY A 189 -0.45 -9.72 7.24
CA GLY A 189 -0.03 -11.11 7.10
C GLY A 189 1.46 -11.25 6.82
N PHE A 190 2.02 -10.41 5.94
CA PHE A 190 3.46 -10.32 5.69
C PHE A 190 4.22 -10.06 6.98
N TYR A 191 3.74 -9.15 7.85
CA TYR A 191 4.37 -8.94 9.14
C TYR A 191 4.47 -10.22 9.96
N TYR A 192 3.38 -10.99 10.10
CA TYR A 192 3.41 -12.21 10.91
C TYR A 192 4.16 -13.37 10.26
N CYS A 193 4.17 -13.46 8.93
CA CYS A 193 4.80 -14.54 8.19
C CYS A 193 6.27 -14.25 7.82
N ARG A 194 6.77 -13.01 7.97
CA ARG A 194 8.08 -12.57 7.46
C ARG A 194 9.24 -13.49 7.84
N ASN A 195 9.25 -14.04 9.05
CA ASN A 195 10.38 -14.81 9.56
C ASN A 195 10.53 -16.21 8.96
N ASN A 196 9.53 -16.69 8.20
CA ASN A 196 9.52 -18.03 7.61
C ASN A 196 9.07 -17.95 6.14
N LYS A 197 9.95 -18.31 5.21
CA LYS A 197 9.68 -18.23 3.77
C LYS A 197 8.49 -19.08 3.34
N ARG A 198 8.34 -20.28 3.93
CA ARG A 198 7.21 -21.17 3.64
C ARG A 198 5.90 -20.58 4.14
N ALA A 199 5.89 -20.05 5.36
CA ALA A 199 4.69 -19.39 5.92
C ALA A 199 4.28 -18.18 5.08
N LEU A 200 5.25 -17.37 4.62
CA LEU A 200 5.01 -16.23 3.73
C LEU A 200 4.40 -16.67 2.39
N ALA A 201 4.98 -17.70 1.75
CA ALA A 201 4.50 -18.23 0.47
C ALA A 201 3.10 -18.83 0.56
N ILE A 202 2.84 -19.64 1.59
CA ILE A 202 1.52 -20.26 1.83
C ILE A 202 0.49 -19.18 2.08
N PHE A 203 0.75 -18.27 3.03
CA PHE A 203 -0.18 -17.18 3.35
C PHE A 203 -0.52 -16.37 2.10
N TYR A 204 0.50 -15.92 1.36
CA TYR A 204 0.29 -15.02 0.23
C TYR A 204 -0.45 -15.71 -0.92
N THR A 205 -0.10 -16.95 -1.24
CA THR A 205 -0.75 -17.73 -2.31
C THR A 205 -2.19 -18.05 -1.96
N VAL A 206 -2.46 -18.51 -0.73
CA VAL A 206 -3.81 -18.82 -0.27
C VAL A 206 -4.66 -17.55 -0.22
N PHE A 207 -4.11 -16.44 0.29
CA PHE A 207 -4.82 -15.17 0.36
C PHE A 207 -5.23 -14.68 -1.03
N LEU A 208 -4.31 -14.65 -2.00
CA LEU A 208 -4.63 -14.25 -3.37
C LEU A 208 -5.59 -15.23 -4.06
N GLY A 209 -5.46 -16.53 -3.81
CA GLY A 209 -6.38 -17.55 -4.32
C GLY A 209 -7.82 -17.36 -3.81
N ILE A 210 -7.99 -17.05 -2.52
CA ILE A 210 -9.29 -16.73 -1.93
C ILE A 210 -9.85 -15.44 -2.54
N VAL A 211 -9.05 -14.38 -2.64
CA VAL A 211 -9.47 -13.11 -3.25
C VAL A 211 -9.94 -13.33 -4.70
N LEU A 212 -9.16 -14.06 -5.49
CA LEU A 212 -9.50 -14.39 -6.86
C LEU A 212 -10.80 -15.21 -6.94
N ALA A 213 -10.94 -16.24 -6.10
CA ALA A 213 -12.15 -17.06 -6.07
C ALA A 213 -13.39 -16.23 -5.71
N LEU A 214 -13.31 -15.35 -4.70
CA LEU A 214 -14.42 -14.48 -4.32
C LEU A 214 -14.78 -13.50 -5.44
N GLN A 215 -13.79 -12.94 -6.14
CA GLN A 215 -14.03 -12.04 -7.27
C GLN A 215 -14.68 -12.79 -8.43
N CYS A 216 -14.15 -13.94 -8.84
CA CYS A 216 -14.73 -14.76 -9.90
C CYS A 216 -16.15 -15.26 -9.58
N LEU A 217 -16.44 -15.55 -8.30
CA LEU A 217 -17.80 -15.91 -7.85
C LEU A 217 -18.77 -14.73 -7.91
N ALA A 218 -18.30 -13.51 -7.62
CA ALA A 218 -19.13 -12.31 -7.68
C ALA A 218 -19.38 -11.86 -9.12
N ALA A 219 -18.31 -11.78 -9.92
CA ALA A 219 -18.34 -11.47 -11.35
C ALA A 219 -17.01 -11.90 -11.99
N PHE A 220 -17.06 -12.80 -12.97
CA PHE A 220 -15.86 -13.23 -13.67
C PHE A 220 -15.35 -12.12 -14.61
N ASP A 221 -14.07 -11.78 -14.46
CA ASP A 221 -13.37 -10.79 -15.28
C ASP A 221 -11.93 -11.25 -15.52
N TRP A 222 -11.53 -11.33 -16.80
CA TRP A 222 -10.19 -11.78 -17.19
C TRP A 222 -9.09 -10.79 -16.78
N GLU A 223 -9.37 -9.49 -16.76
CA GLU A 223 -8.40 -8.48 -16.32
C GLU A 223 -8.10 -8.60 -14.83
N VAL A 224 -9.11 -8.98 -14.04
CA VAL A 224 -8.96 -9.26 -12.62
C VAL A 224 -8.12 -10.52 -12.40
N VAL A 225 -8.40 -11.60 -13.15
CA VAL A 225 -7.60 -12.84 -13.11
C VAL A 225 -6.13 -12.53 -13.44
N ALA A 226 -5.88 -11.79 -14.53
CA ALA A 226 -4.55 -11.40 -14.94
C ALA A 226 -3.87 -10.52 -13.86
N SER A 227 -4.57 -9.53 -13.32
CA SER A 227 -4.03 -8.63 -12.30
C SER A 227 -3.61 -9.39 -11.03
N VAL A 228 -4.42 -10.34 -10.55
CA VAL A 228 -4.09 -11.17 -9.39
C VAL A 228 -2.92 -12.10 -9.69
N PHE A 229 -2.87 -12.68 -10.89
CA PHE A 229 -1.73 -13.50 -11.31
C PHE A 229 -0.41 -12.72 -11.31
N PHE A 230 -0.38 -11.52 -11.89
CA PHE A 230 0.81 -10.67 -11.86
C PHE A 230 1.18 -10.22 -10.45
N MET A 231 0.19 -9.97 -9.61
CA MET A 231 0.43 -9.69 -8.19
C MET A 231 1.10 -10.91 -7.51
N TRP A 232 0.65 -12.13 -7.79
CA TRP A 232 1.26 -13.37 -7.29
C TRP A 232 2.72 -13.54 -7.74
N LEU A 233 3.11 -13.03 -8.92
CA LEU A 233 4.50 -12.99 -9.39
C LEU A 233 5.43 -12.11 -8.55
N ALA A 234 4.92 -11.34 -7.58
CA ALA A 234 5.76 -10.71 -6.56
C ALA A 234 6.43 -11.75 -5.63
N LEU A 235 5.84 -12.93 -5.47
CA LEU A 235 6.27 -13.94 -4.50
C LEU A 235 7.73 -14.40 -4.71
N PRO A 236 8.19 -14.79 -5.92
CA PRO A 236 9.60 -15.12 -6.16
C PRO A 236 10.57 -14.04 -5.67
N PHE A 237 10.27 -12.76 -5.90
CA PHE A 237 11.09 -11.64 -5.45
C PHE A 237 11.11 -11.51 -3.93
N LEU A 238 9.96 -11.67 -3.28
CA LEU A 238 9.85 -11.67 -1.82
C LEU A 238 10.67 -12.81 -1.19
N LEU A 239 10.65 -14.01 -1.80
CA LEU A 239 11.38 -15.18 -1.31
C LEU A 239 12.90 -15.07 -1.51
N GLN A 240 13.35 -14.25 -2.45
CA GLN A 240 14.75 -13.93 -2.66
C GLN A 240 15.31 -12.92 -1.65
N TYR A 241 14.48 -12.31 -0.80
CA TYR A 241 14.96 -11.35 0.19
C TYR A 241 15.92 -11.99 1.20
N ASN A 242 17.11 -11.41 1.33
CA ASN A 242 18.19 -11.92 2.17
C ASN A 242 18.21 -11.34 3.60
N GLY A 243 17.17 -10.60 4.01
CA GLY A 243 17.07 -10.03 5.35
C GLY A 243 17.99 -8.83 5.62
N LYS A 244 18.85 -8.43 4.67
CA LYS A 244 19.69 -7.24 4.80
C LYS A 244 18.99 -6.03 4.22
N ARG A 245 19.12 -4.89 4.90
CA ARG A 245 18.56 -3.62 4.45
C ARG A 245 19.14 -3.14 3.10
N GLY A 246 20.40 -3.45 2.82
CA GLY A 246 21.12 -2.88 1.69
C GLY A 246 21.46 -1.40 1.87
N ARG A 247 21.67 -0.69 0.76
CA ARG A 247 22.05 0.74 0.74
C ARG A 247 20.96 1.64 1.33
N GLY A 248 21.35 2.61 2.16
CA GLY A 248 20.46 3.47 2.95
C GLY A 248 19.80 4.64 2.22
N MET A 249 19.24 4.47 1.02
CA MET A 249 18.69 5.56 0.20
C MET A 249 17.23 5.91 0.54
N LYS A 250 16.96 6.31 1.79
CA LYS A 250 15.60 6.59 2.24
C LYS A 250 14.92 7.70 1.43
N TYR A 251 15.60 8.80 1.12
CA TYR A 251 14.99 9.93 0.42
C TYR A 251 14.63 9.61 -1.03
N LEU A 252 15.36 8.71 -1.69
CA LEU A 252 15.01 8.24 -3.03
C LEU A 252 13.59 7.69 -3.06
N PHE A 253 13.28 6.72 -2.19
CA PHE A 253 11.96 6.09 -2.19
C PHE A 253 10.83 7.02 -1.73
N TYR A 254 11.13 7.96 -0.83
CA TYR A 254 10.11 8.89 -0.33
C TYR A 254 9.81 10.04 -1.29
N LEU A 255 10.81 10.54 -2.03
CA LEU A 255 10.65 11.67 -2.93
C LEU A 255 10.30 11.23 -4.35
N TYR A 256 10.91 10.14 -4.84
CA TYR A 256 10.68 9.67 -6.20
C TYR A 256 9.22 9.30 -6.43
N TYR A 257 8.58 8.60 -5.46
CA TYR A 257 7.21 8.15 -5.64
C TYR A 257 6.23 9.31 -5.91
N PRO A 258 6.12 10.34 -5.07
CA PRO A 258 5.29 11.50 -5.39
C PRO A 258 5.76 12.22 -6.67
N ALA A 259 7.08 12.40 -6.84
CA ALA A 259 7.61 13.17 -7.96
C ALA A 259 7.25 12.57 -9.33
N HIS A 260 7.49 11.28 -9.57
CA HIS A 260 7.21 10.69 -10.88
C HIS A 260 5.71 10.65 -11.20
N VAL A 261 4.84 10.43 -10.19
CA VAL A 261 3.37 10.49 -10.35
C VAL A 261 2.96 11.87 -10.87
N TYR A 262 3.41 12.94 -10.21
CA TYR A 262 3.00 14.30 -10.59
C TYR A 262 3.66 14.79 -11.87
N ILE A 263 4.92 14.40 -12.13
CA ILE A 263 5.58 14.69 -13.40
C ILE A 263 4.79 14.07 -14.57
N PHE A 264 4.41 12.80 -14.46
CA PHE A 264 3.63 12.14 -15.50
C PHE A 264 2.21 12.69 -15.62
N ALA A 265 1.53 12.98 -14.51
CA ALA A 265 0.20 13.58 -14.54
C ALA A 265 0.20 14.95 -15.25
N ILE A 266 1.14 15.82 -14.89
CA ILE A 266 1.26 17.16 -15.50
C ILE A 266 1.65 17.02 -16.99
N ALA A 267 2.61 16.16 -17.31
CA ALA A 267 3.00 15.92 -18.70
C ALA A 267 1.82 15.42 -19.55
N ALA A 268 1.05 14.45 -19.05
CA ALA A 268 -0.13 13.95 -19.74
C ALA A 268 -1.22 15.04 -19.89
N SER A 269 -1.46 15.85 -18.86
CA SER A 269 -2.42 16.97 -18.96
C SER A 269 -1.98 18.01 -20.00
N LEU A 270 -0.68 18.32 -20.09
CA LEU A 270 -0.17 19.29 -21.06
C LEU A 270 -0.17 18.75 -22.49
N LEU A 271 0.26 17.50 -22.69
CA LEU A 271 0.28 16.86 -24.01
C LEU A 271 -1.12 16.62 -24.57
N GLY A 272 -2.10 16.31 -23.72
CA GLY A 272 -3.49 16.12 -24.16
C GLY A 272 -4.25 17.41 -24.50
N ARG A 273 -3.62 18.58 -24.29
CA ARG A 273 -4.14 19.88 -24.75
C ARG A 273 -3.63 20.28 -26.13
N LEU A 274 -2.59 19.61 -26.64
CA LEU A 274 -2.03 19.79 -27.98
C LEU A 274 -2.87 19.00 -28.99
#